data_AF-A0A1M5KBF7-F1
#
_entry.id   AF-A0A1M5KBF7-F1
#
_cell.length_a   1.000
_cell.length_b   1.000
_cell.length_c   1.000
_cell.angle_alpha   90.00
_cell.angle_beta   90.00
_cell.angle_gamma   90.00
#
_symmetry.space_group_name_H-M   'P 1'
#
loop_
_entity.id
_entity.type
_entity.pdbx_description
1 polymer ?
#
loop_
_entity_poly.entity_id
_entity_poly.type
_entity_poly.pdbx_seq_one_letter_code
_entity_poly.pdbx_strand_id
1 'polypeptide(L)'
;MSLAKNKNIMTHQKHLSSTSAYYNPEKGFRIHLLVFLLATPLIWLIWYLTDRTYIWPLWSTPAWMIGVIFHFLGIYFFKNLKNKK
;
A
#
# COMPACT_ATOMS: atom_id res chain seq x y z
N MET A 1 -9.87 1.38 61.37
CA MET A 1 -10.84 0.43 60.77
C MET A 1 -10.73 0.57 59.26
N SER A 2 -10.38 -0.54 58.60
CA SER A 2 -9.71 -0.61 57.30
C SER A 2 -10.61 -0.20 56.13
N LEU A 3 -10.31 0.93 55.48
CA LEU A 3 -10.81 1.30 54.14
C LEU A 3 -10.01 0.55 53.06
N ALA A 4 -9.98 -0.78 53.16
CA ALA A 4 -9.36 -1.60 52.15
C ALA A 4 -10.42 -2.25 51.27
N LYS A 5 -10.22 -2.03 49.96
CA LYS A 5 -10.44 -3.06 48.93
C LYS A 5 -11.87 -3.16 48.38
N ASN A 6 -12.28 -2.15 47.62
CA ASN A 6 -13.07 -2.42 46.42
C ASN A 6 -12.53 -1.63 45.21
N LYS A 7 -11.52 -2.23 44.55
CA LYS A 7 -10.99 -1.80 43.25
C LYS A 7 -11.37 -2.80 42.14
N ASN A 8 -12.53 -3.46 42.27
CA ASN A 8 -12.95 -4.59 41.42
C ASN A 8 -14.06 -4.21 40.44
N ILE A 9 -13.91 -3.12 39.71
CA ILE A 9 -14.88 -2.76 38.67
C ILE A 9 -14.19 -2.05 37.52
N MET A 10 -14.25 -2.70 36.34
CA MET A 10 -13.94 -2.22 35.00
C MET A 10 -12.52 -2.42 34.43
N THR A 11 -12.03 -3.65 34.43
CA THR A 11 -11.00 -4.10 33.45
C THR A 11 -11.51 -5.29 32.64
N HIS A 12 -12.66 -5.12 31.98
CA HIS A 12 -13.21 -6.12 31.06
C HIS A 12 -13.02 -5.65 29.61
N GLN A 13 -12.08 -6.29 28.91
CA GLN A 13 -11.91 -6.38 27.45
C GLN A 13 -11.94 -5.05 26.65
N LYS A 14 -10.95 -4.75 25.81
CA LYS A 14 -10.53 -5.55 24.67
C LYS A 14 -9.06 -5.25 24.35
N HIS A 15 -8.17 -6.02 24.93
CA HIS A 15 -6.85 -6.22 24.34
C HIS A 15 -7.05 -7.10 23.09
N LEU A 16 -7.67 -6.55 22.03
CA LEU A 16 -7.36 -7.04 20.70
C LEU A 16 -5.90 -6.65 20.50
N SER A 17 -5.00 -7.59 20.79
CA SER A 17 -3.70 -7.60 20.18
C SER A 17 -3.97 -7.53 18.69
N SER A 18 -3.90 -6.34 18.11
CA SER A 18 -3.66 -6.20 16.69
C SER A 18 -2.35 -6.92 16.49
N THR A 19 -2.43 -8.21 16.12
CA THR A 19 -1.33 -8.91 15.50
C THR A 19 -1.02 -8.05 14.31
N SER A 20 -0.05 -7.15 14.46
CA SER A 20 0.41 -6.26 13.42
C SER A 20 1.05 -7.18 12.41
N ALA A 21 0.24 -7.68 11.48
CA ALA A 21 0.72 -8.38 10.30
C ALA A 21 1.85 -7.52 9.77
N TYR A 22 3.07 -8.08 9.75
CA TYR A 22 4.27 -7.34 9.43
C TYR A 22 4.12 -6.76 8.03
N TYR A 23 3.67 -5.52 7.97
CA TYR A 23 3.40 -4.81 6.74
C TYR A 23 4.72 -4.23 6.26
N ASN A 24 5.30 -4.86 5.24
CA ASN A 24 6.50 -4.37 4.61
C ASN A 24 6.10 -3.56 3.36
N PRO A 25 6.07 -2.22 3.45
CA PRO A 25 5.66 -1.36 2.34
C PRO A 25 6.57 -1.53 1.11
N GLU A 26 7.83 -1.93 1.30
CA GLU A 26 8.77 -2.16 0.20
C GLU A 26 8.37 -3.37 -0.65
N LYS A 27 7.82 -4.41 -0.03
CA LYS A 27 7.28 -5.57 -0.78
C LYS A 27 6.08 -5.17 -1.63
N GLY A 28 5.17 -4.35 -1.07
CA GLY A 28 4.02 -3.82 -1.80
C GLY A 28 4.43 -3.02 -3.04
N PHE A 29 5.37 -2.08 -2.88
CA PHE A 29 5.90 -1.30 -4.00
C PHE A 29 6.59 -2.16 -5.06
N ARG A 30 7.43 -3.13 -4.66
CA ARG A 30 8.11 -4.04 -5.59
C ARG A 30 7.14 -4.83 -6.45
N ILE A 31 6.07 -5.36 -5.85
CA ILE A 31 5.03 -6.09 -6.60
C ILE A 31 4.31 -5.13 -7.56
N HIS A 32 3.90 -3.96 -7.08
CA HIS A 32 3.19 -2.99 -7.92
C HIS A 32 4.03 -2.52 -9.12
N LEU A 33 5.32 -2.26 -8.90
CA LEU A 33 6.29 -1.91 -9.94
C LEU A 33 6.50 -3.06 -10.94
N LEU A 34 6.64 -4.30 -10.46
CA LEU A 34 6.81 -5.47 -11.30
C LEU A 34 5.57 -5.71 -12.18
N VAL A 35 4.38 -5.61 -11.60
CA VAL A 35 3.12 -5.71 -12.35
C VAL A 35 3.02 -4.59 -13.37
N PHE A 36 3.39 -3.35 -13.03
CA PHE A 36 3.44 -2.24 -13.97
C PHE A 36 4.37 -2.53 -15.17
N LEU A 37 5.58 -3.02 -14.91
CA LEU A 37 6.58 -3.31 -15.95
C LEU A 37 6.20 -4.48 -16.86
N LEU A 38 5.47 -5.48 -16.37
CA LEU A 38 5.04 -6.62 -17.17
C LEU A 38 3.71 -6.34 -17.90
N ALA A 39 2.71 -5.82 -17.18
CA ALA A 39 1.38 -5.63 -17.73
C ALA A 39 1.35 -4.50 -18.77
N THR A 40 2.09 -3.41 -18.57
CA THR A 40 2.13 -2.29 -19.51
C THR A 40 2.53 -2.73 -20.93
N PRO A 41 3.71 -3.35 -21.16
CA PRO A 41 4.08 -3.78 -22.50
C PRO A 41 3.14 -4.86 -23.06
N LEU A 42 2.57 -5.73 -22.22
CA LEU A 42 1.55 -6.70 -22.65
C LEU A 42 0.28 -6.00 -23.16
N ILE A 43 -0.22 -5.00 -22.44
CA ILE A 43 -1.39 -4.20 -22.85
C ILE A 43 -1.11 -3.45 -24.15
N TRP A 44 0.07 -2.82 -24.26
CA TRP A 44 0.49 -2.14 -25.50
C TRP A 44 0.66 -3.12 -26.67
N LEU A 45 1.15 -4.33 -26.42
CA LEU A 45 1.27 -5.39 -27.42
C LEU A 45 -0.11 -5.86 -27.90
N ILE A 46 -1.05 -6.09 -26.98
CA ILE A 46 -2.44 -6.46 -27.32
C ILE A 46 -3.09 -5.38 -28.18
N TRP A 47 -2.92 -4.12 -27.81
CA TRP A 47 -3.40 -2.98 -28.59
C TRP A 47 -2.78 -2.95 -30.00
N TYR A 48 -1.46 -3.16 -30.09
CA TYR A 48 -0.74 -3.17 -31.37
C TYR A 48 -1.21 -4.29 -32.30
N LEU A 49 -1.57 -5.47 -31.75
CA LEU A 49 -1.99 -6.64 -32.50
C LEU A 49 -3.48 -6.69 -32.83
N THR A 50 -4.31 -5.86 -32.19
CA THR A 50 -5.78 -5.92 -32.34
C THR A 50 -6.30 -4.83 -33.26
N ASP A 51 -6.59 -3.65 -32.70
CA ASP A 51 -7.14 -2.52 -33.43
C ASP A 51 -6.48 -1.23 -32.94
N ARG A 52 -5.86 -0.50 -33.87
CA ARG A 52 -5.10 0.72 -33.62
C ARG A 52 -5.91 2.00 -33.85
N THR A 53 -7.19 1.88 -34.20
CA THR A 53 -8.09 3.03 -34.44
C THR A 53 -8.29 3.88 -33.18
N TYR A 54 -8.24 3.26 -31.99
CA TYR A 54 -8.35 3.96 -30.71
C TYR A 54 -7.27 3.52 -29.73
N ILE A 55 -6.49 4.49 -29.24
CA ILE A 55 -5.34 4.27 -28.33
C ILE A 55 -5.82 4.17 -26.88
N TRP A 56 -6.60 3.16 -26.56
CA TRP A 56 -7.11 2.96 -25.20
C TRP A 56 -6.02 2.77 -24.12
N PRO A 57 -4.82 2.19 -24.38
CA PRO A 57 -3.77 2.09 -23.36
C PRO A 57 -3.26 3.45 -22.89
N LEU A 58 -3.48 4.52 -23.67
CA LEU A 58 -3.02 5.87 -23.36
C LEU A 58 -3.63 6.42 -22.08
N TRP A 59 -4.83 5.97 -21.70
CA TRP A 59 -5.47 6.43 -20.47
C TRP A 59 -5.07 5.58 -19.25
N SER A 60 -4.93 4.26 -19.45
CA SER A 60 -4.58 3.33 -18.37
C SER A 60 -3.12 3.47 -17.94
N THR A 61 -2.20 3.66 -18.90
CA THR A 61 -0.74 3.67 -18.60
C THR A 61 -0.33 4.84 -17.70
N PRO A 62 -0.73 6.10 -17.97
CA PRO A 62 -0.39 7.23 -17.12
C PRO A 62 -1.06 7.16 -15.75
N ALA A 63 -2.32 6.72 -15.68
CA ALA A 63 -3.03 6.56 -14.41
C ALA A 63 -2.31 5.57 -13.48
N TRP A 64 -1.85 4.44 -14.03
CA TRP A 64 -1.03 3.48 -13.29
C TRP A 64 0.36 4.02 -12.95
N MET A 65 1.03 4.71 -13.88
CA MET A 65 2.33 5.34 -13.63
C MET A 65 2.28 6.30 -12.44
N ILE A 66 1.23 7.10 -12.36
CA ILE A 66 0.98 8.00 -11.23
C ILE A 66 0.88 7.21 -9.91
N GLY A 67 0.15 6.09 -9.90
CA GLY A 67 0.08 5.20 -8.73
C GLY A 67 1.45 4.66 -8.26
N VAL A 68 2.31 4.27 -9.20
CA VAL A 68 3.69 3.83 -8.91
C VAL A 68 4.51 4.97 -8.29
N ILE A 69 4.40 6.19 -8.83
CA ILE A 69 5.07 7.38 -8.28
C ILE A 69 4.60 7.65 -6.85
N PHE A 70 3.29 7.61 -6.59
CA PHE A 70 2.75 7.79 -5.25
C PHE A 70 3.22 6.71 -4.27
N HIS A 71 3.35 5.45 -4.71
CA HIS A 71 3.94 4.40 -3.86
C HIS A 71 5.42 4.65 -3.55
N PHE A 72 6.19 5.12 -4.54
CA PHE A 72 7.60 5.49 -4.34
C PHE A 72 7.73 6.63 -3.32
N LEU A 73 6.94 7.70 -3.46
CA LEU A 73 6.86 8.79 -2.48
C LEU A 73 6.45 8.26 -1.10
N GLY A 74 5.48 7.35 -1.05
CA GLY A 74 5.02 6.67 0.17
C GLY A 74 6.12 5.95 0.94
N ILE A 75 7.15 5.42 0.28
CA ILE A 75 8.28 4.78 0.97
C ILE A 75 9.34 5.82 1.33
N TYR A 76 9.76 6.66 0.37
CA TYR A 76 10.91 7.54 0.55
C TYR A 76 10.63 8.72 1.48
N PHE A 77 9.45 9.36 1.39
CA PHE A 77 9.12 10.47 2.28
C PHE A 77 8.78 10.00 3.70
N PHE A 78 8.03 8.90 3.85
CA PHE A 78 7.66 8.42 5.19
C PHE A 78 8.82 7.75 5.93
N LYS A 79 9.78 7.09 5.25
CA LYS A 79 11.01 6.60 5.90
C LYS A 79 11.83 7.75 6.48
N ASN A 80 11.97 8.84 5.74
CA ASN A 80 12.79 9.98 6.17
C ASN A 80 12.17 10.72 7.37
N LEU A 81 10.85 10.77 7.49
CA LEU A 81 10.18 11.36 8.66
C LEU A 81 10.38 10.55 9.94
N LYS A 82 10.43 9.20 9.85
CA LYS A 82 10.64 8.34 11.02
C LYS A 82 12.07 8.43 11.56
N ASN A 83 13.08 8.66 10.71
CA ASN A 83 14.48 8.77 11.12
C ASN A 83 14.86 10.13 11.72
N LYS A 84 13.95 11.11 11.74
CA LYS A 84 14.19 12.47 12.25
C LYS A 84 13.60 12.75 13.64
N LYS A 85 13.02 11.74 14.29
CA LYS A 85 12.45 11.84 15.66
C LYS A 85 13.25 10.96 16.60
#